data_AF-A0A673IW32-F1
#
_entry.id   AF-A0A673IW32-F1
#
_cell.length_a   1.000
_cell.length_b   1.000
_cell.length_c   1.000
_cell.angle_alpha   90.00
_cell.angle_beta   90.00
_cell.angle_gamma   90.00
#
_symmetry.space_group_name_H-M   'P 1'
#
loop_
_entity.id
_entity.type
_entity.pdbx_description
1 polymer ?
#
loop_
_entity_poly.entity_id
_entity_poly.type
_entity_poly.pdbx_seq_one_letter_code
_entity_poly.pdbx_strand_id
1 'polypeptide(L)'
;KCRNKDVSCITIKRMIWDHCAEEELYCPVCYETFKAPVILSCSHSVCKECLQQFWKIKKTEECPVCRRRSSRDDPPCNLVLKNLCESIPKERDQTKRRLSGTEEVCSLHGEKLKLFCLEDKEPACVVCFTSQKHINHTVRPIREHTKLQIKQQFEKLHQFLRDEEEATITALREEEEQKKQMMKEELEEMNRHISALSHTIKDTEEMMKASDVCFLKSPDLTAGSSDAFWSFDSCAMLLGQPAVQSLEEDAGHCSKQ
;
A
#
# COMPACT_ATOMS: atom_id res chain seq x y z
N LYS A 1 -6.62 26.40 25.43
CA LYS A 1 -6.04 25.74 24.23
C LYS A 1 -7.14 24.95 23.53
N CYS A 2 -7.88 25.57 22.60
CA CYS A 2 -8.79 24.90 21.67
C CYS A 2 -9.32 25.97 20.71
N ARG A 3 -8.62 26.17 19.59
CA ARG A 3 -9.06 27.01 18.46
C ARG A 3 -8.10 26.68 17.31
N ASN A 4 -8.43 25.64 16.53
CA ASN A 4 -7.88 25.35 15.19
C ASN A 4 -8.29 23.95 14.68
N LYS A 5 -9.57 23.56 14.75
CA LYS A 5 -10.05 22.33 14.08
C LYS A 5 -11.16 22.53 13.06
N ASP A 6 -11.73 23.74 12.91
CA ASP A 6 -12.94 23.92 12.11
C ASP A 6 -12.73 24.52 10.71
N VAL A 7 -11.52 24.99 10.37
CA VAL A 7 -11.28 25.64 9.07
C VAL A 7 -11.03 24.61 7.95
N SER A 8 -10.50 23.42 8.25
CA SER A 8 -10.28 22.37 7.24
C SER A 8 -11.57 21.67 6.81
N CYS A 9 -12.56 21.58 7.70
CA CYS A 9 -13.82 20.88 7.43
C CYS A 9 -14.75 21.67 6.49
N ILE A 10 -14.69 23.01 6.53
CA ILE A 10 -15.51 23.88 5.67
C ILE A 10 -15.01 23.86 4.22
N THR A 11 -13.70 23.86 4.00
CA THR A 11 -13.10 23.81 2.66
C THR A 11 -13.32 22.45 1.99
N ILE A 12 -13.22 21.36 2.76
CA ILE A 12 -13.47 20.01 2.26
C ILE A 12 -14.96 19.79 1.96
N LYS A 13 -15.89 20.28 2.80
CA LYS A 13 -17.34 20.21 2.50
C LYS A 13 -17.73 21.02 1.27
N ARG A 14 -17.09 22.17 1.02
CA ARG A 14 -17.31 22.96 -0.20
C ARG A 14 -16.79 22.22 -1.46
N MET A 15 -15.63 21.58 -1.37
CA MET A 15 -15.10 20.73 -2.45
C MET A 15 -15.96 19.47 -2.71
N ILE A 16 -16.61 18.91 -1.68
CA ILE A 16 -17.47 17.74 -1.80
C ILE A 16 -18.86 18.10 -2.35
N TRP A 17 -19.42 19.27 -2.00
CA TRP A 17 -20.69 19.77 -2.56
C TRP A 17 -20.54 20.15 -4.05
N ASP A 18 -19.40 20.71 -4.44
CA ASP A 18 -19.13 21.08 -5.84
C ASP A 18 -18.90 19.85 -6.76
N HIS A 19 -18.56 18.67 -6.21
CA HIS A 19 -18.33 17.44 -6.99
C HIS A 19 -19.60 16.62 -7.28
N CYS A 20 -20.75 16.95 -6.69
CA CYS A 20 -22.01 16.22 -6.91
C CYS A 20 -22.91 16.86 -7.98
N ALA A 21 -22.65 18.12 -8.35
CA ALA A 21 -23.42 18.85 -9.36
C ALA A 21 -22.83 18.78 -10.79
N GLU A 22 -21.67 18.14 -10.97
CA GLU A 22 -20.99 18.11 -12.27
C GLU A 22 -21.73 17.22 -13.29
N GLU A 23 -22.31 16.07 -12.91
CA GLU A 23 -22.86 15.11 -13.89
C GLU A 23 -24.16 15.54 -14.60
N GLU A 24 -24.87 16.57 -14.11
CA GLU A 24 -26.12 17.06 -14.72
C GLU A 24 -25.91 18.21 -15.72
N LEU A 25 -24.69 18.73 -15.88
CA LEU A 25 -24.38 19.91 -16.70
C LEU A 25 -23.66 19.59 -18.02
N TYR A 26 -23.50 18.31 -18.35
CA TYR A 26 -22.83 17.84 -19.57
C TYR A 26 -23.83 17.30 -20.60
N CYS A 27 -23.59 17.65 -21.86
CA CYS A 27 -24.35 17.11 -22.98
C CYS A 27 -24.03 15.62 -23.18
N PRO A 28 -25.03 14.71 -23.23
CA PRO A 28 -24.79 13.27 -23.39
C PRO A 28 -24.29 12.88 -24.78
N VAL A 29 -24.24 13.82 -25.73
CA VAL A 29 -23.74 13.58 -27.09
C VAL A 29 -22.28 13.99 -27.24
N CYS A 30 -21.92 15.19 -26.77
CA CYS A 30 -20.54 15.70 -26.90
C CYS A 30 -19.73 15.65 -25.61
N TYR A 31 -20.36 15.34 -24.48
CA TYR A 31 -19.77 15.23 -23.15
C TYR A 31 -18.99 16.49 -22.72
N GLU A 32 -19.47 17.65 -23.18
CA GLU A 32 -19.00 18.97 -22.80
C GLU A 32 -20.15 19.72 -22.12
N THR A 33 -19.81 20.77 -21.36
CA THR A 33 -20.82 21.66 -20.78
C THR A 33 -21.80 22.12 -21.86
N PHE A 34 -23.11 22.10 -21.56
CA PHE A 34 -24.13 22.43 -22.55
C PHE A 34 -23.90 23.79 -23.21
N LYS A 35 -23.92 23.80 -24.54
CA LYS A 35 -23.91 25.01 -25.37
C LYS A 35 -25.23 25.09 -26.12
N ALA A 36 -26.02 26.11 -25.82
CA ALA A 36 -27.40 26.22 -26.30
C ALA A 36 -28.18 24.90 -26.15
N PRO A 37 -28.36 24.40 -24.90
CA PRO A 37 -29.11 23.17 -24.66
C PRO A 37 -30.54 23.30 -25.18
N VAL A 38 -30.98 22.35 -25.99
CA VAL A 38 -32.36 22.18 -26.43
C VAL A 38 -32.98 21.02 -25.68
N ILE A 39 -34.27 21.14 -25.32
CA ILE A 39 -35.01 20.09 -24.63
C ILE A 39 -36.02 19.43 -25.58
N LEU A 40 -35.94 18.11 -25.71
CA LEU A 40 -36.84 17.32 -26.55
C LEU A 40 -38.14 16.96 -25.79
N SER A 41 -39.17 16.53 -26.52
CA SER A 41 -40.44 16.07 -25.92
C SER A 41 -40.29 14.84 -25.01
N CYS A 42 -39.18 14.12 -25.11
CA CYS A 42 -38.78 13.06 -24.19
C CYS A 42 -38.06 13.55 -22.94
N SER A 43 -38.01 14.86 -22.71
CA SER A 43 -37.34 15.55 -21.59
C SER A 43 -35.82 15.46 -21.56
N HIS A 44 -35.18 14.81 -22.55
CA HIS A 44 -33.73 14.83 -22.68
C HIS A 44 -33.24 16.17 -23.23
N SER A 45 -32.21 16.71 -22.60
CA SER A 45 -31.52 17.91 -23.06
C SER A 45 -30.22 17.54 -23.78
N VAL A 46 -29.96 18.17 -24.93
CA VAL A 46 -28.75 18.00 -25.75
C VAL A 46 -28.32 19.36 -26.31
N CYS A 47 -27.06 19.56 -26.69
CA CYS A 47 -26.66 20.79 -27.39
C CYS A 47 -27.37 20.89 -28.74
N LYS A 48 -27.79 22.10 -29.15
CA LYS A 48 -28.43 22.33 -30.45
C LYS A 48 -27.63 21.74 -31.62
N GLU A 49 -26.32 22.02 -31.66
CA GLU A 49 -25.42 21.52 -32.70
C GLU A 49 -25.38 19.98 -32.73
N CYS A 50 -25.28 19.36 -31.54
CA CYS A 50 -25.24 17.91 -31.43
C CYS A 50 -26.52 17.25 -31.94
N LEU A 51 -27.69 17.85 -31.67
CA LEU A 51 -28.96 17.36 -32.18
C LEU A 51 -29.04 17.50 -33.70
N GLN A 52 -28.66 18.66 -34.23
CA GLN A 52 -28.68 18.94 -35.67
C GLN A 52 -27.74 18.02 -36.45
N GLN A 53 -26.53 17.81 -35.94
CA GLN A 53 -25.56 16.90 -36.53
C GLN A 53 -26.06 15.45 -36.50
N PHE A 54 -26.67 15.01 -35.39
CA PHE A 54 -27.27 13.69 -35.28
C PHE A 54 -28.39 13.48 -36.32
N TRP A 55 -29.34 14.42 -36.43
CA TRP A 55 -30.42 14.35 -37.43
C TRP A 55 -29.89 14.37 -38.87
N LYS A 56 -28.85 15.16 -39.14
CA LYS A 56 -28.22 15.21 -40.47
C LYS A 56 -27.56 13.87 -40.84
N ILE A 57 -26.89 13.22 -39.89
CA ILE A 57 -26.19 11.94 -40.13
C ILE A 57 -27.19 10.79 -40.26
N LYS A 58 -28.13 10.67 -39.31
CA LYS A 58 -29.10 9.57 -39.29
C LYS A 58 -30.23 9.73 -40.31
N LYS A 59 -30.48 10.96 -40.77
CA LYS A 59 -31.63 11.33 -41.61
C LYS A 59 -32.98 11.02 -40.94
N THR A 60 -32.99 11.03 -39.61
CA THR A 60 -34.18 10.78 -38.77
C THR A 60 -34.24 11.78 -37.63
N GLU A 61 -35.43 12.28 -37.34
CA GLU A 61 -35.68 13.22 -36.23
C GLU A 61 -35.92 12.47 -34.92
N GLU A 62 -34.88 11.78 -34.43
CA GLU A 62 -34.95 11.00 -33.20
C GLU A 62 -34.13 11.63 -32.07
N CYS A 63 -34.49 11.33 -30.83
CA CYS A 63 -33.69 11.69 -29.67
C CYS A 63 -32.35 10.93 -29.67
N PRO A 64 -31.19 11.61 -29.59
CA PRO A 64 -29.90 10.93 -29.51
C PRO A 64 -29.72 10.02 -28.29
N VAL A 65 -30.51 10.23 -27.24
CA VAL A 65 -30.41 9.50 -25.96
C VAL A 65 -31.32 8.29 -25.91
N CYS A 66 -32.62 8.47 -26.20
CA CYS A 66 -33.64 7.42 -26.03
C CYS A 66 -34.30 6.97 -27.34
N ARG A 67 -33.88 7.52 -28.48
CA ARG A 67 -34.40 7.23 -29.84
C ARG A 67 -35.89 7.50 -30.07
N ARG A 68 -36.59 8.11 -29.10
CA ARG A 68 -37.97 8.57 -29.31
C ARG A 68 -38.01 9.64 -30.41
N ARG A 69 -38.95 9.51 -31.35
CA ARG A 69 -39.17 10.52 -32.40
C ARG A 69 -39.44 11.89 -31.79
N SER A 70 -38.72 12.90 -32.27
CA SER A 70 -38.95 14.30 -31.93
C SER A 70 -40.30 14.73 -32.50
N SER A 71 -41.04 15.51 -31.73
CA SER A 71 -42.30 16.09 -32.17
C SER A 71 -42.12 17.49 -32.77
N ARG A 72 -40.89 18.01 -32.80
CA ARG A 72 -40.53 19.36 -33.27
C ARG A 72 -39.19 19.35 -33.99
N ASP A 73 -39.12 20.07 -35.10
CA ASP A 73 -37.91 20.22 -35.94
C ASP A 73 -36.97 21.32 -35.40
N ASP A 74 -37.47 22.20 -34.53
CA ASP A 74 -36.65 23.14 -33.75
C ASP A 74 -37.12 23.13 -32.28
N PRO A 75 -36.55 22.23 -31.44
CA PRO A 75 -36.92 22.16 -30.03
C PRO A 75 -36.47 23.41 -29.26
N PRO A 76 -37.24 23.85 -28.24
CA PRO A 76 -36.93 25.07 -27.50
C PRO A 76 -35.63 24.92 -26.68
N CYS A 77 -34.94 26.05 -26.49
CA CYS A 77 -33.76 26.11 -25.62
C CYS A 77 -34.16 25.97 -24.14
N ASN A 78 -33.46 25.11 -23.40
CA ASN A 78 -33.57 25.01 -21.95
C ASN A 78 -32.77 26.14 -21.29
N LEU A 79 -33.42 27.28 -21.09
CA LEU A 79 -32.80 28.47 -20.50
C LEU A 79 -32.32 28.23 -19.06
N VAL A 80 -33.00 27.37 -18.30
CA VAL A 80 -32.58 27.02 -16.93
C VAL A 80 -31.22 26.33 -16.97
N LEU A 81 -31.08 25.30 -17.81
CA LEU A 81 -29.83 24.57 -17.95
C LEU A 81 -28.71 25.45 -18.52
N LYS A 82 -29.03 26.34 -19.47
CA LYS A 82 -28.10 27.34 -19.99
C LYS A 82 -27.57 28.25 -18.87
N ASN A 83 -28.47 28.82 -18.06
CA ASN A 83 -28.10 29.73 -16.96
C ASN A 83 -27.26 29.02 -15.90
N LEU A 84 -27.59 27.75 -15.59
CA LEU A 84 -26.79 26.93 -14.68
C LEU A 84 -25.37 26.71 -15.23
N CYS A 85 -25.23 26.36 -16.52
CA CYS A 85 -23.94 26.19 -17.16
C CYS A 85 -23.10 27.49 -17.22
N GLU A 86 -23.75 28.65 -17.33
CA GLU A 86 -23.09 29.97 -17.35
C GLU A 86 -22.58 30.41 -15.97
N SER A 87 -23.16 29.86 -14.89
CA SER A 87 -22.73 30.13 -13.51
C SER A 87 -21.46 29.38 -13.10
N ILE A 88 -21.06 28.36 -13.87
CA ILE A 88 -19.80 27.64 -13.65
C ILE A 88 -18.63 28.60 -13.94
N PRO A 89 -17.69 28.82 -13.01
CA PRO A 89 -16.52 29.65 -13.25
C PRO A 89 -15.78 29.16 -14.50
N LYS A 90 -15.59 30.04 -15.48
CA LYS A 90 -14.76 29.79 -16.68
C LYS A 90 -13.25 29.74 -16.35
N GLU A 91 -12.86 29.27 -15.16
CA GLU A 91 -11.48 29.26 -14.67
C GLU A 91 -10.53 28.35 -15.47
N ARG A 92 -11.01 27.62 -16.47
CA ARG A 92 -10.22 26.62 -17.22
C ARG A 92 -9.87 26.98 -18.67
N ASP A 93 -10.21 28.18 -19.15
CA ASP A 93 -9.94 28.54 -20.56
C ASP A 93 -8.55 29.17 -20.82
N GLN A 94 -7.81 29.58 -19.79
CA GLN A 94 -6.43 30.08 -19.98
C GLN A 94 -5.38 28.97 -20.15
N THR A 95 -5.57 27.79 -19.55
CA THR A 95 -4.64 26.66 -19.68
C THR A 95 -4.76 25.92 -21.02
N LYS A 96 -5.89 26.06 -21.74
CA LYS A 96 -6.11 25.43 -23.06
C LYS A 96 -5.29 26.06 -24.20
N ARG A 97 -4.79 27.29 -24.06
CA ARG A 97 -4.04 27.97 -25.16
C ARG A 97 -2.53 27.73 -25.16
N ARG A 98 -1.98 27.06 -24.14
CA ARG A 98 -0.51 26.86 -24.00
C ARG A 98 -0.01 25.44 -24.27
N LEU A 99 -0.91 24.48 -24.52
CA LEU A 99 -0.55 23.14 -24.97
C LEU A 99 -1.17 22.92 -26.33
N SER A 100 -0.51 23.45 -27.36
CA SER A 100 -0.72 23.10 -28.76
C SER A 100 -0.21 21.67 -28.99
N GLY A 101 -0.78 20.69 -28.30
CA GLY A 101 -0.74 19.31 -28.72
C GLY A 101 -1.54 19.21 -30.01
N THR A 102 -1.01 18.50 -31.00
CA THR A 102 -1.74 18.10 -32.21
C THR A 102 -3.15 17.66 -31.82
N GLU A 103 -4.16 18.47 -32.13
CA GLU A 103 -5.54 18.09 -31.85
C GLU A 103 -5.84 16.87 -32.71
N GLU A 104 -5.81 15.68 -32.10
CA GLU A 104 -6.04 14.43 -32.82
C GLU A 104 -7.47 14.43 -33.36
N VAL A 105 -7.56 14.38 -34.68
CA VAL A 105 -8.83 14.35 -35.41
C VAL A 105 -9.08 12.93 -35.90
N CYS A 106 -10.36 12.54 -35.91
CA CYS A 106 -10.78 11.27 -36.48
C CYS A 106 -10.50 11.27 -37.98
N SER A 107 -9.69 10.34 -38.46
CA SER A 107 -9.35 10.26 -39.89
C SER A 107 -10.55 10.00 -40.80
N LEU A 108 -11.64 9.43 -40.27
CA LEU A 108 -12.85 9.14 -41.03
C LEU A 108 -13.83 10.32 -41.09
N HIS A 109 -13.85 11.16 -40.06
CA HIS A 109 -14.88 12.18 -39.89
C HIS A 109 -14.33 13.62 -39.82
N GLY A 110 -13.02 13.80 -39.71
CA GLY A 110 -12.37 15.11 -39.52
C GLY A 110 -12.68 15.78 -38.18
N GLU A 111 -13.45 15.11 -37.31
CA GLU A 111 -13.92 15.63 -36.03
C GLU A 111 -12.96 15.28 -34.89
N LYS A 112 -12.86 16.17 -33.89
CA LYS A 112 -11.96 15.99 -32.75
C LYS A 112 -12.28 14.71 -31.97
N LEU A 113 -11.25 13.95 -31.64
CA LEU A 113 -11.34 12.77 -30.80
C LEU A 113 -11.45 13.20 -29.34
N LYS A 114 -12.65 13.07 -28.78
CA LYS A 114 -12.96 13.50 -27.40
C LYS A 114 -13.48 12.37 -26.52
N LEU A 115 -13.92 11.28 -27.13
CA LEU A 115 -14.50 10.13 -26.46
C LEU A 115 -13.51 8.98 -26.50
N PHE A 116 -13.61 8.07 -25.55
CA PHE A 116 -12.86 6.84 -25.47
C PHE A 116 -13.86 5.69 -25.40
N CYS A 117 -13.77 4.75 -26.33
CA CYS A 117 -14.56 3.53 -26.31
C CYS A 117 -13.88 2.49 -25.43
N LEU A 118 -14.60 1.96 -24.44
CA LEU A 118 -14.05 1.00 -23.49
C LEU A 118 -13.86 -0.40 -24.11
N GLU A 119 -14.74 -0.77 -25.02
CA GLU A 119 -14.75 -2.07 -25.70
C GLU A 119 -13.63 -2.14 -26.75
N ASP A 120 -13.55 -1.13 -27.63
CA ASP A 120 -12.54 -1.06 -28.70
C ASP A 120 -11.19 -0.51 -28.21
N LYS A 121 -11.15 0.05 -27.00
CA LYS A 121 -9.97 0.66 -26.36
C LYS A 121 -9.29 1.73 -27.21
N GLU A 122 -10.09 2.48 -27.95
CA GLU A 122 -9.62 3.52 -28.88
C GLU A 122 -10.40 4.83 -28.72
N PRO A 123 -9.78 5.97 -29.09
CA PRO A 123 -10.47 7.24 -29.11
C PRO A 123 -11.50 7.31 -30.24
N ALA A 124 -12.66 7.88 -29.94
CA ALA A 124 -13.78 8.08 -30.85
C ALA A 124 -14.17 9.56 -30.93
N CYS A 125 -14.63 9.99 -32.11
CA CYS A 125 -15.31 11.28 -32.25
C CYS A 125 -16.83 11.11 -32.06
N VAL A 126 -17.53 12.23 -31.89
CA VAL A 126 -18.99 12.26 -31.72
C VAL A 126 -19.73 11.64 -32.90
N VAL A 127 -19.14 11.70 -34.10
CA VAL A 127 -19.71 11.09 -35.30
C VAL A 127 -19.54 9.57 -35.26
N CYS A 128 -18.39 9.03 -34.88
CA CYS A 128 -18.20 7.56 -34.75
C CYS A 128 -19.19 6.94 -33.75
N PHE A 129 -19.47 7.65 -32.66
CA PHE A 129 -20.46 7.21 -31.66
C PHE A 129 -21.87 7.19 -32.23
N THR A 130 -22.25 8.23 -32.98
CA THR A 130 -23.62 8.39 -33.46
C THR A 130 -23.90 7.65 -34.77
N SER A 131 -22.91 7.47 -35.65
CA SER A 131 -23.12 7.00 -37.02
C SER A 131 -23.34 5.49 -37.09
N GLN A 132 -22.44 4.67 -36.55
CA GLN A 132 -22.53 3.20 -36.60
C GLN A 132 -21.42 2.45 -35.83
N LYS A 133 -20.18 2.96 -35.77
CA LYS A 133 -19.02 2.18 -35.28
C LYS A 133 -19.10 1.86 -33.78
N HIS A 134 -19.53 2.82 -32.95
CA HIS A 134 -19.61 2.64 -31.49
C HIS A 134 -21.04 2.84 -30.94
N ILE A 135 -22.07 2.64 -31.77
CA ILE A 135 -23.47 3.00 -31.43
C ILE A 135 -24.03 2.23 -30.21
N ASN A 136 -23.46 1.07 -29.90
CA ASN A 136 -23.84 0.24 -28.75
C ASN A 136 -22.66 0.01 -27.79
N HIS A 137 -21.57 0.75 -27.93
CA HIS A 137 -20.40 0.63 -27.06
C HIS A 137 -20.46 1.67 -25.96
N THR A 138 -19.84 1.34 -24.82
CA THR A 138 -19.68 2.25 -23.70
C THR A 138 -18.57 3.23 -24.04
N VAL A 139 -18.96 4.45 -24.39
CA VAL A 139 -18.04 5.58 -24.59
C VAL A 139 -18.08 6.52 -23.40
N ARG A 140 -16.90 7.03 -23.03
CA ARG A 140 -16.75 8.09 -22.02
C ARG A 140 -15.86 9.20 -22.54
N PRO A 141 -15.97 10.45 -22.06
CA PRO A 141 -15.01 11.48 -22.40
C PRO A 141 -13.59 11.08 -21.98
N ILE A 142 -12.61 11.27 -22.88
CA ILE A 142 -11.20 10.90 -22.67
C ILE A 142 -10.68 11.49 -21.36
N ARG A 143 -11.02 12.76 -21.07
CA ARG A 143 -10.58 13.44 -19.84
C ARG A 143 -11.01 12.71 -18.57
N GLU A 144 -12.24 12.21 -18.55
CA GLU A 144 -12.77 11.45 -17.43
C GLU A 144 -12.12 10.07 -17.36
N HIS A 145 -12.03 9.36 -18.49
CA HIS A 145 -11.37 8.06 -18.57
C HIS A 145 -9.92 8.11 -18.06
N THR A 146 -9.13 9.08 -18.55
CA THR A 146 -7.75 9.28 -18.11
C THR A 146 -7.66 9.65 -16.63
N LYS A 147 -8.55 10.53 -16.13
CA LYS A 147 -8.61 10.86 -14.69
C LYS A 147 -8.87 9.61 -13.84
N LEU A 148 -9.82 8.77 -14.25
CA LEU A 148 -10.15 7.52 -13.56
C LEU A 148 -9.00 6.52 -13.61
N GLN A 149 -8.37 6.33 -14.77
CA GLN A 149 -7.21 5.47 -14.90
C GLN A 149 -6.07 5.92 -13.99
N ILE A 150 -5.71 7.21 -14.01
CA ILE A 150 -4.65 7.73 -13.14
C ILE A 150 -4.97 7.48 -11.67
N LYS A 151 -6.20 7.80 -11.24
CA LYS A 151 -6.64 7.52 -9.87
C LYS A 151 -6.50 6.05 -9.50
N GLN A 152 -6.94 5.13 -10.37
CA GLN A 152 -6.84 3.70 -10.13
C GLN A 152 -5.39 3.21 -10.05
N GLN A 153 -4.50 3.70 -10.92
CA GLN A 153 -3.08 3.34 -10.85
C GLN A 153 -2.43 3.86 -9.57
N PHE A 154 -2.80 5.07 -9.14
CA PHE A 154 -2.28 5.66 -7.91
C PHE A 154 -2.74 4.88 -6.68
N GLU A 155 -4.01 4.46 -6.64
CA GLU A 155 -4.52 3.62 -5.54
C GLU A 155 -3.81 2.27 -5.47
N LYS A 156 -3.58 1.62 -6.62
CA LYS A 156 -2.81 0.37 -6.68
C LYS A 156 -1.39 0.55 -6.14
N LEU A 157 -0.71 1.62 -6.53
CA LEU A 157 0.62 1.93 -6.03
C LEU A 157 0.60 2.16 -4.51
N HIS A 158 -0.38 2.91 -3.99
CA HIS A 158 -0.50 3.14 -2.55
C HIS A 158 -0.76 1.86 -1.77
N GLN A 159 -1.57 0.94 -2.30
CA GLN A 159 -1.79 -0.35 -1.66
C GLN A 159 -0.48 -1.16 -1.61
N PHE A 160 0.24 -1.25 -2.73
CA PHE A 160 1.52 -1.95 -2.78
C PHE A 160 2.52 -1.42 -1.74
N LEU A 161 2.65 -0.10 -1.62
CA LEU A 161 3.56 0.51 -0.64
C LEU A 161 3.16 0.23 0.81
N ARG A 162 1.86 0.19 1.12
CA ARG A 162 1.39 -0.17 2.47
C ARG A 162 1.72 -1.62 2.81
N ASP A 163 1.50 -2.53 1.87
CA ASP A 163 1.76 -3.96 2.06
C ASP A 163 3.27 -4.21 2.24
N GLU A 164 4.11 -3.51 1.47
CA GLU A 164 5.58 -3.57 1.59
C GLU A 164 6.08 -3.00 2.93
N GLU A 165 5.53 -1.86 3.37
CA GLU A 165 5.84 -1.26 4.66
C GLU A 165 5.46 -2.19 5.82
N GLU A 166 4.25 -2.76 5.80
CA GLU A 166 3.77 -3.70 6.82
C GLU A 166 4.66 -4.94 6.89
N ALA A 167 4.96 -5.57 5.75
CA ALA A 167 5.83 -6.74 5.69
C ALA A 167 7.25 -6.46 6.22
N THR A 168 7.79 -5.27 5.92
CA THR A 168 9.11 -4.86 6.43
C THR A 168 9.07 -4.67 7.95
N ILE A 169 8.04 -4.03 8.47
CA ILE A 169 7.89 -3.82 9.92
C ILE A 169 7.73 -5.15 10.65
N THR A 170 6.95 -6.11 10.11
CA THR A 170 6.78 -7.42 10.74
C THR A 170 8.08 -8.21 10.77
N ALA A 171 8.83 -8.25 9.67
CA ALA A 171 10.11 -8.95 9.61
C ALA A 171 11.12 -8.37 10.62
N LEU A 172 11.21 -7.04 10.73
CA LEU A 172 12.11 -6.40 11.70
C LEU A 172 11.72 -6.70 13.15
N ARG A 173 10.42 -6.77 13.46
CA ARG A 173 9.95 -7.13 14.81
C ARG A 173 10.27 -8.59 15.16
N GLU A 174 10.11 -9.51 14.20
CA GLU A 174 10.47 -10.91 14.39
C GLU A 174 11.97 -11.07 14.62
N GLU A 175 12.81 -10.39 13.84
CA GLU A 175 14.26 -10.37 14.06
C GLU A 175 14.64 -9.78 15.43
N GLU A 176 13.99 -8.69 15.84
CA GLU A 176 14.25 -8.07 17.15
C GLU A 176 13.92 -9.03 18.29
N GLU A 177 12.78 -9.72 18.21
CA GLU A 177 12.36 -10.68 19.22
C GLU A 177 13.27 -11.90 19.27
N GLN A 178 13.67 -12.43 18.11
CA GLN A 178 14.65 -13.51 18.02
C GLN A 178 15.99 -13.10 18.67
N LYS A 179 16.49 -11.89 18.37
CA LYS A 179 17.73 -11.38 18.97
C LYS A 179 17.62 -11.21 20.49
N LYS A 180 16.48 -10.72 20.99
CA LYS A 180 16.22 -10.61 22.44
C LYS A 180 16.20 -11.98 23.11
N GLN A 181 15.52 -12.95 22.50
CA GLN A 181 15.41 -14.30 23.02
C GLN A 181 16.78 -14.99 23.07
N MET A 182 17.57 -14.90 21.99
CA MET A 182 18.94 -15.43 21.96
C MET A 182 19.82 -14.84 23.08
N MET A 183 19.78 -13.50 23.26
CA MET A 183 20.56 -12.84 24.30
C MET A 183 20.15 -13.29 25.71
N LYS A 184 18.85 -13.53 25.93
CA LYS A 184 18.34 -14.04 27.20
C LYS A 184 18.86 -15.46 27.48
N GLU A 185 18.81 -16.33 26.48
CA GLU A 185 19.33 -17.70 26.59
C GLU A 185 20.84 -17.72 26.85
N GLU A 186 21.60 -16.85 26.17
CA GLU A 186 23.04 -16.69 26.38
C GLU A 186 23.37 -16.20 27.81
N LEU A 187 22.58 -15.26 28.34
CA LEU A 187 22.70 -14.81 29.73
C LEU A 187 22.40 -15.94 30.73
N GLU A 188 21.36 -16.73 30.48
CA GLU A 188 20.98 -17.87 31.33
C GLU A 188 22.05 -18.96 31.31
N GLU A 189 22.68 -19.23 30.16
CA GLU A 189 23.83 -20.14 30.04
C GLU A 189 25.03 -19.64 30.85
N MET A 190 25.39 -18.36 30.67
CA MET A 190 26.51 -17.76 31.41
C MET A 190 26.29 -17.84 32.93
N ASN A 191 25.06 -17.61 33.40
CA ASN A 191 24.72 -17.73 34.82
C ASN A 191 24.81 -19.18 35.34
N ARG A 192 24.49 -20.17 34.49
CA ARG A 192 24.70 -21.60 34.81
C ARG A 192 26.18 -21.92 34.96
N HIS A 193 27.03 -21.44 34.04
CA HIS A 193 28.48 -21.59 34.16
C HIS A 193 29.05 -20.93 35.43
N ILE A 194 28.62 -19.71 35.77
CA ILE A 194 29.03 -19.02 37.00
C ILE A 194 28.65 -19.83 38.24
N SER A 195 27.43 -20.39 38.27
CA SER A 195 26.95 -21.21 39.38
C SER A 195 27.77 -22.49 39.52
N ALA A 196 28.04 -23.19 38.41
CA ALA A 196 28.86 -24.40 38.41
C ALA A 196 30.29 -24.14 38.90
N LEU A 197 30.94 -23.09 38.38
CA LEU A 197 32.27 -22.68 38.83
C LEU A 197 32.29 -22.31 40.33
N SER A 198 31.24 -21.63 40.81
CA SER A 198 31.11 -21.28 42.23
C SER A 198 31.00 -22.52 43.12
N HIS A 199 30.25 -23.54 42.69
CA HIS A 199 30.19 -24.82 43.40
C HIS A 199 31.55 -25.51 43.44
N THR A 200 32.27 -25.57 42.31
CA THR A 200 33.61 -26.16 42.25
C THR A 200 34.60 -25.45 43.17
N ILE A 201 34.60 -24.10 43.19
CA ILE A 201 35.45 -23.32 44.11
C ILE A 201 35.14 -23.72 45.55
N LYS A 202 33.85 -23.74 45.92
CA LYS A 202 33.42 -24.11 47.27
C LYS A 202 33.85 -25.54 47.66
N ASP A 203 33.65 -26.51 46.77
CA ASP A 203 34.05 -27.90 47.01
C ASP A 203 35.56 -28.01 47.21
N THR A 204 36.36 -27.28 46.40
CA THR A 204 37.81 -27.24 46.58
C THR A 204 38.23 -26.57 47.89
N GLU A 205 37.57 -25.49 48.31
CA GLU A 205 37.83 -24.85 49.61
C GLU A 205 37.49 -25.77 50.78
N GLU A 206 36.38 -26.52 50.70
CA GLU A 206 35.96 -27.47 51.73
C GLU A 206 36.94 -28.65 51.82
N MET A 207 37.41 -29.17 50.68
CA MET A 207 38.42 -30.22 50.63
C MET A 207 39.75 -29.74 51.24
N MET A 208 40.19 -28.52 50.91
CA MET A 208 41.40 -27.91 51.50
C MET A 208 41.28 -27.76 53.03
N LYS A 209 40.13 -27.31 53.54
CA LYS A 209 39.88 -27.23 54.99
C LYS A 209 39.86 -28.60 55.66
N ALA A 210 39.29 -29.62 55.01
CA ALA A 210 39.25 -30.98 55.54
C ALA A 210 40.66 -31.60 55.65
N SER A 211 41.53 -31.35 54.68
CA SER A 211 42.94 -31.78 54.75
C SER A 211 43.71 -31.09 55.88
N ASP A 212 43.48 -29.79 56.11
CA ASP A 212 44.09 -29.06 57.24
C ASP A 212 43.62 -29.64 58.59
N VAL A 213 42.34 -30.01 58.70
CA VAL A 213 41.79 -30.67 59.90
C VAL A 213 42.38 -32.07 60.09
N CYS A 214 42.59 -32.85 59.03
CA CYS A 214 43.23 -34.17 59.10
C CYS A 214 44.71 -34.05 59.55
N PHE A 215 45.43 -33.06 59.02
CA PHE A 215 46.81 -32.74 59.39
C PHE A 215 46.96 -32.32 60.87
N LEU A 216 46.02 -31.54 61.39
CA LEU A 216 46.05 -31.07 62.79
C LEU A 216 45.59 -32.13 63.81
N LYS A 217 44.91 -33.21 63.38
CA LYS A 217 44.36 -34.25 64.27
C LYS A 217 45.27 -35.46 64.45
N SER A 218 46.47 -35.44 63.87
CA SER A 218 47.57 -36.33 64.20
C SER A 218 48.52 -35.65 65.20
N PRO A 219 48.39 -35.91 66.52
CA PRO A 219 49.36 -35.45 67.50
C PRO A 219 50.55 -36.42 67.52
N ASP A 220 51.74 -35.89 67.29
CA ASP A 220 53.07 -36.43 67.61
C ASP A 220 53.28 -37.95 67.53
N LEU A 221 53.96 -38.39 66.46
CA LEU A 221 54.94 -39.47 66.58
C LEU A 221 56.34 -38.85 66.67
N THR A 222 56.59 -38.08 67.73
CA THR A 222 57.95 -37.89 68.25
C THR A 222 58.23 -38.94 69.32
N ALA A 223 58.51 -40.16 68.89
CA ALA A 223 59.31 -41.13 69.64
C ALA A 223 59.72 -42.25 68.68
N GLY A 224 61.02 -42.54 68.64
CA GLY A 224 61.64 -43.26 67.55
C GLY A 224 61.18 -44.72 67.40
N SER A 225 61.06 -45.14 66.15
CA SER A 225 61.40 -46.48 65.68
C SER A 225 61.33 -46.45 64.17
N SER A 226 62.35 -47.00 63.52
CA SER A 226 62.27 -47.46 62.13
C SER A 226 61.03 -48.35 61.99
N ASP A 227 60.36 -48.25 60.84
CA ASP A 227 59.28 -49.13 60.40
C ASP A 227 57.86 -48.68 60.82
N ALA A 228 57.40 -47.58 60.21
CA ALA A 228 55.97 -47.31 60.07
C ALA A 228 55.65 -46.99 58.60
N PHE A 229 55.30 -48.07 57.88
CA PHE A 229 54.70 -48.06 56.55
C PHE A 229 53.30 -47.43 56.65
N TRP A 230 53.21 -46.10 56.65
CA TRP A 230 51.95 -45.41 56.46
C TRP A 230 51.63 -45.44 54.97
N SER A 231 50.76 -46.38 54.59
CA SER A 231 50.20 -46.46 53.24
C SER A 231 49.59 -45.11 52.88
N PHE A 232 50.14 -44.53 51.82
CA PHE A 232 49.65 -43.32 51.17
C PHE A 232 48.25 -43.52 50.53
N ASP A 233 47.69 -44.73 50.58
CA ASP A 233 46.40 -45.07 49.97
C ASP A 233 45.18 -44.53 50.73
N SER A 234 45.32 -44.05 51.97
CA SER A 234 44.14 -43.58 52.73
C SER A 234 43.64 -42.20 52.28
N CYS A 235 44.49 -41.36 51.68
CA CYS A 235 44.07 -40.07 51.12
C CYS A 235 43.64 -40.15 49.64
N ALA A 236 44.04 -41.21 48.92
CA ALA A 236 43.76 -41.38 47.50
C ALA A 236 42.27 -41.64 47.19
N MET A 237 41.48 -42.09 48.17
CA MET A 237 40.04 -42.33 47.97
C MET A 237 39.17 -41.05 47.94
N LEU A 238 39.71 -39.89 48.31
CA LEU A 238 38.96 -38.62 48.30
C LEU A 238 39.16 -37.78 47.03
N LEU A 239 40.11 -38.13 46.17
CA LEU A 239 40.35 -37.48 44.88
C LEU A 239 39.59 -38.21 43.76
N GLY A 240 38.26 -38.25 43.87
CA GLY A 240 37.39 -38.62 42.76
C GLY A 240 37.47 -37.56 41.66
N GLN A 241 38.29 -37.79 40.64
CA GLN A 241 38.37 -36.94 39.44
C GLN A 241 37.00 -36.87 38.75
N PRO A 242 36.42 -35.68 38.47
CA PRO A 242 35.42 -35.58 37.42
C PRO A 242 36.13 -35.61 36.07
N ALA A 243 35.72 -36.54 35.22
CA ALA A 243 36.16 -36.62 33.83
C ALA A 243 35.84 -35.31 33.12
N VAL A 244 36.88 -34.61 32.65
CA VAL A 244 36.75 -33.52 31.69
C VAL A 244 36.34 -34.14 30.36
N GLN A 245 35.07 -34.06 30.00
CA GLN A 245 34.64 -34.34 28.63
C GLN A 245 35.09 -33.17 27.75
N SER A 246 36.06 -33.45 26.89
CA SER A 246 36.49 -32.59 25.80
C SER A 246 35.28 -32.22 24.93
N LEU A 247 34.94 -30.93 24.89
CA LEU A 247 34.13 -30.36 23.83
C LEU A 247 35.02 -30.26 22.59
N GLU A 248 34.82 -31.17 21.63
CA GLU A 248 35.37 -31.03 20.28
C GLU A 248 34.70 -29.84 19.58
N GLU A 249 35.54 -29.02 18.96
CA GLU A 249 35.20 -27.84 18.20
C GLU A 249 34.53 -28.22 16.87
N ASP A 250 33.24 -27.93 16.70
CA ASP A 250 32.58 -27.97 15.38
C ASP A 250 32.97 -26.71 14.58
N ALA A 251 34.09 -26.82 13.87
CA ALA A 251 34.50 -25.86 12.85
C ALA A 251 33.72 -26.07 11.55
N GLY A 252 32.85 -25.10 11.25
CA GLY A 252 32.37 -24.64 9.95
C GLY A 252 32.51 -25.55 8.72
N HIS A 253 31.36 -26.05 8.23
CA HIS A 253 31.20 -26.41 6.82
C HIS A 253 30.47 -25.29 6.08
N CYS A 254 31.24 -24.48 5.34
CA CYS A 254 30.75 -23.52 4.37
C CYS A 254 30.38 -24.27 3.07
N SER A 255 29.09 -24.44 2.81
CA SER A 255 28.57 -24.90 1.52
C SER A 255 28.64 -23.75 0.51
N LYS A 256 29.48 -23.92 -0.53
CA LYS A 256 29.30 -23.19 -1.78
C LYS A 256 28.10 -23.77 -2.51
N GLN A 257 27.10 -22.93 -2.78
CA GLN A 257 26.15 -23.11 -3.87
C GLN A 257 25.85 -21.73 -4.48
#